data_AF-A0A8S3X1I5-F1
#
_entry.id   AF-A0A8S3X1I5-F1
#
_cell.length_a   1.000
_cell.length_b   1.000
_cell.length_c   1.000
_cell.angle_alpha   90.00
_cell.angle_beta   90.00
_cell.angle_gamma   90.00
#
_symmetry.space_group_name_H-M   'P 1'
#
loop_
_entity.id
_entity.type
_entity.pdbx_description
1 polymer ?
#
loop_
_entity_poly.entity_id
_entity_poly.type
_entity_poly.pdbx_seq_one_letter_code
_entity_poly.pdbx_strand_id
1 'polypeptide(L)'
;MNLSSVIRGRPSTSSNIEEDIQAKKKRGPTQCVPDKDIRTDNVGHWPGYLEVVHEAFLSEGGEQCISTIRQGITDTIAAMQTEVGRRSLEEAYRLCSPLNYDNHFDLGYFSGLITWTFSTSVQQARPGTLLNICNNFATDAYGVTPMQKIGGYIAAIRNLGNSCWSASYEAFLNAYNATRSNSRAWYYQTCTEYGYYQIAPSSGTVFDQLKWLDVAFYVDVCKQIFDQRFDEKFVYDAVDRVNLIFGGLKPDVNNTINIHGMIDPWRALGVYDEDLKEGSPTYTIPRASHCFDMQGWLSTDTIRMTHAQQAARRLVSRWLSA
;
A
#
# COMPACT_ATOMS: atom_id res chain seq x y z
N MET A 1 -1.21 9.95 72.63
CA MET A 1 -1.39 8.89 71.62
C MET A 1 -2.31 9.43 70.55
N ASN A 2 -1.74 9.87 69.44
CA ASN A 2 -2.46 10.40 68.27
C ASN A 2 -2.66 9.25 67.28
N LEU A 3 -3.89 9.02 66.84
CA LEU A 3 -4.19 8.22 65.65
C LEU A 3 -5.05 9.07 64.72
N SER A 4 -4.38 9.53 63.67
CA SER A 4 -4.84 10.39 62.59
C SER A 4 -5.73 9.65 61.60
N SER A 5 -6.80 10.34 61.16
CA SER A 5 -7.67 9.95 60.05
C SER A 5 -6.97 10.08 58.69
N VAL A 6 -6.97 9.01 57.89
CA VAL A 6 -6.52 9.05 56.48
C VAL A 6 -7.75 9.07 55.57
N ILE A 7 -7.95 10.19 54.88
CA ILE A 7 -8.91 10.35 53.78
C ILE A 7 -8.27 9.75 52.52
N ARG A 8 -8.92 8.77 51.87
CA ARG A 8 -8.48 8.23 50.58
C ARG A 8 -8.79 9.23 49.46
N GLY A 9 -7.74 9.85 48.91
CA GLY A 9 -7.81 10.64 47.68
C GLY A 9 -7.96 9.76 46.43
N ARG A 10 -8.76 10.22 45.47
CA ARG A 10 -8.93 9.68 44.12
C ARG A 10 -7.64 9.94 43.31
N PRO A 11 -7.16 9.02 42.44
CA PRO A 11 -6.02 9.33 41.58
C PRO A 11 -6.43 10.35 40.51
N SER A 12 -5.71 11.47 40.41
CA SER A 12 -5.87 12.42 39.30
C SER A 12 -5.05 11.95 38.11
N THR A 13 -5.70 11.60 37.01
CA THR A 13 -5.06 11.33 35.72
C THR A 13 -5.44 12.43 34.73
N SER A 14 -4.69 13.54 34.73
CA SER A 14 -4.68 14.52 33.64
C SER A 14 -3.65 15.61 33.95
N SER A 15 -2.50 15.63 33.25
CA SER A 15 -1.97 16.91 32.71
C SER A 15 -0.80 16.74 31.74
N ASN A 16 0.05 15.70 31.88
CA ASN A 16 1.33 15.72 31.15
C ASN A 16 1.23 15.65 29.62
N ILE A 17 0.28 14.91 29.05
CA ILE A 17 0.23 14.74 27.57
C ILE A 17 -0.33 15.99 26.88
N GLU A 18 -1.37 16.60 27.43
CA GLU A 18 -1.94 17.83 26.86
C GLU A 18 -1.02 19.03 27.07
N GLU A 19 -0.31 19.09 28.20
CA GLU A 19 0.72 20.11 28.43
C GLU A 19 1.90 19.94 27.48
N ASP A 20 2.33 18.71 27.19
CA ASP A 20 3.39 18.43 26.21
C ASP A 20 2.97 18.78 24.78
N ILE A 21 1.72 18.50 24.39
CA ILE A 21 1.18 18.88 23.08
C ILE A 21 1.13 20.40 22.93
N GLN A 22 0.72 21.12 23.99
CA GLN A 22 0.67 22.59 23.98
C GLN A 22 2.07 23.23 24.03
N ALA A 23 3.02 22.61 24.73
CA ALA A 23 4.42 23.03 24.76
C ALA A 23 5.09 22.87 23.39
N LYS A 24 4.81 21.78 22.66
CA LYS A 24 5.25 21.57 21.28
C LYS A 24 4.65 22.59 20.30
N LYS A 25 3.41 23.04 20.52
CA LYS A 25 2.76 24.11 19.72
C LYS A 25 3.29 25.52 20.00
N LYS A 26 3.72 25.82 21.23
CA LYS A 26 4.26 27.14 21.62
C LYS A 26 5.68 27.40 21.12
N ARG A 27 6.45 26.34 20.87
CA ARG A 27 7.72 26.43 20.15
C ARG A 27 7.40 26.62 18.67
N GLY A 28 7.18 27.87 18.25
CA GLY A 28 7.08 28.23 16.83
C GLY A 28 8.26 27.63 16.04
N PRO A 29 8.13 27.46 14.72
CA PRO A 29 8.99 26.58 13.95
C PRO A 29 10.45 27.03 14.08
N THR A 30 11.25 26.31 14.88
CA THR A 30 12.67 26.19 14.58
C THR A 30 12.71 25.63 13.18
N GLN A 31 13.17 26.45 12.25
CA GLN A 31 13.29 26.14 10.83
C GLN A 31 14.41 25.10 10.61
N CYS A 32 14.29 23.93 11.24
CA CYS A 32 14.72 22.70 10.60
C CYS A 32 13.62 22.41 9.59
N VAL A 33 13.73 23.02 8.41
CA VAL A 33 13.18 22.38 7.21
C VAL A 33 14.03 21.11 7.09
N PRO A 34 13.49 19.91 7.40
CA PRO A 34 14.23 18.69 7.12
C PRO A 34 14.56 18.72 5.63
N ASP A 35 15.77 18.29 5.24
CA ASP A 35 16.06 18.10 3.82
C ASP A 35 14.90 17.36 3.17
N LYS A 36 14.48 17.86 2.00
CA LYS A 36 13.31 17.39 1.26
C LYS A 36 13.46 15.88 1.07
N ASP A 37 12.70 15.11 1.83
CA ASP A 37 12.64 13.67 1.66
C ASP A 37 11.99 13.41 0.30
N ILE A 38 12.74 12.79 -0.60
CA ILE A 38 12.33 12.52 -1.99
C ILE A 38 11.14 11.54 -2.00
N ARG A 39 10.84 10.88 -0.87
CA ARG A 39 9.69 9.99 -0.66
C ARG A 39 8.37 10.72 -0.37
N THR A 40 8.39 12.04 -0.19
CA THR A 40 7.19 12.87 -0.05
C THR A 40 7.25 13.99 -1.06
N ASP A 41 6.33 14.01 -2.02
CA ASP A 41 6.15 15.24 -2.80
C ASP A 41 5.42 16.29 -1.94
N ASN A 42 5.63 17.56 -2.27
CA ASN A 42 5.12 18.70 -1.49
C ASN A 42 3.58 18.87 -1.57
N VAL A 43 2.85 17.83 -1.97
CA VAL A 43 1.39 17.83 -2.18
C VAL A 43 0.69 16.71 -1.40
N GLY A 44 1.38 16.06 -0.46
CA GLY A 44 0.81 15.02 0.38
C GLY A 44 0.48 13.73 -0.37
N HIS A 45 1.05 13.52 -1.56
CA HIS A 45 1.01 12.20 -2.16
C HIS A 45 2.07 11.35 -1.46
N TRP A 46 1.74 10.07 -1.26
CA TRP A 46 2.66 9.02 -0.82
C TRP A 46 3.05 8.17 -2.06
N PRO A 47 3.76 8.73 -3.06
CA PRO A 47 4.17 7.98 -4.23
C PRO A 47 5.19 6.92 -3.81
N GLY A 48 5.17 5.77 -4.48
CA GLY A 48 6.16 4.72 -4.25
C GLY A 48 5.57 3.32 -4.27
N TYR A 49 4.35 3.12 -3.75
CA TYR A 49 3.78 1.77 -3.68
C TYR A 49 3.69 1.11 -5.06
N LEU A 50 3.02 1.76 -6.02
CA LEU A 50 2.91 1.23 -7.39
C LEU A 50 4.20 1.39 -8.23
N GLU A 51 5.13 2.25 -7.81
CA GLU A 51 6.47 2.34 -8.39
C GLU A 51 7.29 1.10 -8.04
N VAL A 52 7.26 0.67 -6.77
CA VAL A 52 7.89 -0.58 -6.35
C VAL A 52 7.23 -1.80 -7.01
N VAL A 53 5.90 -1.78 -7.22
CA VAL A 53 5.24 -2.84 -8.03
C VAL A 53 5.79 -2.87 -9.45
N HIS A 54 5.94 -1.71 -10.10
CA HIS A 54 6.56 -1.61 -11.41
C HIS A 54 7.99 -2.14 -11.40
N GLU A 55 8.82 -1.71 -10.46
CA GLU A 55 10.21 -2.16 -10.30
C GLU A 55 10.31 -3.66 -10.05
N ALA A 56 9.38 -4.25 -9.27
CA ALA A 56 9.35 -5.67 -9.00
C ALA A 56 9.13 -6.49 -10.30
N PHE A 57 8.19 -6.08 -11.15
CA PHE A 57 7.96 -6.73 -12.44
C PHE A 57 9.10 -6.48 -13.42
N LEU A 58 9.71 -5.28 -13.42
CA LEU A 58 10.87 -4.98 -14.24
C LEU A 58 12.08 -5.83 -13.86
N SER A 59 12.40 -5.90 -12.57
CA SER A 59 13.57 -6.60 -12.05
C SER A 59 13.48 -8.11 -12.19
N GLU A 60 12.29 -8.70 -11.99
CA GLU A 60 12.12 -10.16 -12.07
C GLU A 60 11.74 -10.64 -13.47
N GLY A 61 11.07 -9.81 -14.27
CA GLY A 61 10.51 -10.19 -15.58
C GLY A 61 11.18 -9.56 -16.80
N GLY A 62 11.97 -8.50 -16.60
CA GLY A 62 12.68 -7.78 -17.66
C GLY A 62 11.80 -6.88 -18.52
N GLU A 63 12.46 -6.18 -19.46
CA GLU A 63 11.88 -5.15 -20.32
C GLU A 63 10.70 -5.64 -21.16
N GLN A 64 10.76 -6.87 -21.67
CA GLN A 64 9.70 -7.42 -22.50
C GLN A 64 8.38 -7.58 -21.72
N CYS A 65 8.46 -8.00 -20.45
CA CYS A 65 7.30 -8.14 -19.59
C CYS A 65 6.67 -6.77 -19.31
N ILE A 66 7.47 -5.80 -18.86
CA ILE A 66 7.00 -4.45 -18.57
C ILE A 66 6.44 -3.74 -19.80
N SER A 67 7.08 -3.91 -20.96
CA SER A 67 6.57 -3.37 -22.23
C SER A 67 5.20 -3.94 -22.60
N THR A 68 4.99 -5.25 -22.42
CA THR A 68 3.69 -5.89 -22.65
C THR A 68 2.62 -5.36 -21.69
N ILE A 69 2.96 -5.21 -20.40
CA ILE A 69 2.04 -4.66 -19.40
C ILE A 69 1.68 -3.22 -19.74
N ARG A 70 2.68 -2.39 -20.06
CA ARG A 70 2.50 -0.99 -20.46
C ARG A 70 1.59 -0.89 -21.69
N GLN A 71 1.87 -1.66 -22.73
CA GLN A 71 1.05 -1.64 -23.94
C GLN A 71 -0.39 -2.08 -23.66
N GLY A 72 -0.59 -3.11 -22.84
CA GLY A 72 -1.92 -3.57 -22.47
C GLY A 72 -2.74 -2.52 -21.73
N ILE A 73 -2.11 -1.77 -20.82
CA ILE A 73 -2.77 -0.65 -20.12
C ILE A 73 -3.03 0.51 -21.08
N THR A 74 -2.06 0.89 -21.94
CA THR A 74 -2.26 1.91 -22.98
C THR A 74 -3.43 1.57 -23.90
N ASP A 75 -3.49 0.33 -24.39
CA ASP A 75 -4.56 -0.15 -25.27
C ASP A 75 -5.91 -0.11 -24.55
N THR A 76 -5.93 -0.43 -23.25
CA THR A 76 -7.13 -0.32 -22.40
C THR A 76 -7.64 1.12 -22.36
N ILE A 77 -6.75 2.10 -22.11
CA ILE A 77 -7.12 3.52 -22.06
C ILE A 77 -7.57 4.04 -23.42
N ALA A 78 -6.92 3.62 -24.50
CA ALA A 78 -7.31 3.97 -25.86
C ALA A 78 -8.69 3.40 -26.21
N ALA A 79 -9.00 2.18 -25.79
CA ALA A 79 -10.27 1.52 -26.04
C ALA A 79 -11.46 2.28 -25.41
N MET A 80 -11.26 2.93 -24.25
CA MET A 80 -12.29 3.75 -23.58
C MET A 80 -12.80 4.93 -24.44
N GLN A 81 -12.05 5.34 -25.47
CA GLN A 81 -12.35 6.53 -26.27
C GLN A 81 -13.40 6.30 -27.38
N THR A 82 -13.75 5.05 -27.67
CA THR A 82 -14.68 4.73 -28.78
C THR A 82 -15.70 3.67 -28.37
N GLU A 83 -16.90 3.72 -28.96
CA GLU A 83 -17.97 2.74 -28.71
C GLU A 83 -17.56 1.29 -29.03
N VAL A 84 -16.74 1.10 -30.07
CA VAL A 84 -16.22 -0.22 -30.44
C VAL A 84 -15.17 -0.67 -29.42
N GLY A 85 -14.25 0.21 -29.06
CA GLY A 85 -13.21 -0.08 -28.07
C GLY A 85 -13.78 -0.41 -26.70
N ARG A 86 -14.78 0.32 -26.21
CA ARG A 86 -15.47 0.07 -24.93
C ARG A 86 -16.05 -1.35 -24.86
N ARG A 87 -16.72 -1.80 -25.93
CA ARG A 87 -17.22 -3.18 -26.03
C ARG A 87 -16.09 -4.23 -26.00
N SER A 88 -15.00 -3.98 -26.72
CA SER A 88 -13.83 -4.87 -26.70
C SER A 88 -13.14 -4.90 -25.33
N LEU A 89 -13.10 -3.77 -24.62
CA LEU A 89 -12.58 -3.69 -23.25
C LEU A 89 -13.46 -4.50 -22.30
N GLU A 90 -14.78 -4.28 -22.32
CA GLU A 90 -15.73 -5.00 -21.46
C GLU A 90 -15.64 -6.52 -21.63
N GLU A 91 -15.47 -6.98 -22.87
CA GLU A 91 -15.23 -8.39 -23.18
C GLU A 91 -13.86 -8.87 -22.67
N ALA A 92 -12.78 -8.13 -22.96
CA ALA A 92 -11.41 -8.49 -22.57
C ALA A 92 -11.26 -8.61 -21.05
N TYR A 93 -11.89 -7.70 -20.29
CA TYR A 93 -11.88 -7.69 -18.83
C TYR A 93 -13.00 -8.52 -18.21
N ARG A 94 -13.89 -9.10 -19.03
CA ARG A 94 -15.01 -9.95 -18.59
C ARG A 94 -15.91 -9.23 -17.58
N LEU A 95 -16.34 -8.01 -17.91
CA LEU A 95 -17.23 -7.23 -17.08
C LEU A 95 -18.68 -7.75 -17.18
N CYS A 96 -19.41 -7.74 -16.06
CA CYS A 96 -20.81 -8.20 -16.01
C CYS A 96 -21.78 -7.22 -16.67
N SER A 97 -21.40 -5.95 -16.72
CA SER A 97 -22.18 -4.85 -17.26
C SER A 97 -21.23 -3.81 -17.85
N PRO A 98 -21.71 -2.96 -18.78
CA PRO A 98 -20.91 -1.86 -19.29
C PRO A 98 -20.38 -0.97 -18.16
N LEU A 99 -19.15 -0.48 -18.31
CA LEU A 99 -18.55 0.45 -17.37
C LEU A 99 -19.14 1.85 -17.59
N ASN A 100 -19.37 2.62 -16.53
CA ASN A 100 -19.74 4.03 -16.68
C ASN A 100 -18.48 4.86 -16.95
N TYR A 101 -18.14 5.06 -18.23
CA TYR A 101 -16.95 5.80 -18.64
C TYR A 101 -16.99 7.31 -18.34
N ASP A 102 -18.12 7.84 -17.88
CA ASP A 102 -18.26 9.24 -17.47
C ASP A 102 -18.18 9.41 -15.94
N ASN A 103 -18.14 8.30 -15.18
CA ASN A 103 -18.05 8.32 -13.72
C ASN A 103 -16.60 8.09 -13.25
N HIS A 104 -16.03 9.12 -12.62
CA HIS A 104 -14.67 9.09 -12.06
C HIS A 104 -14.45 7.90 -11.11
N PHE A 105 -15.40 7.61 -10.25
CA PHE A 105 -15.26 6.58 -9.22
C PHE A 105 -15.41 5.15 -9.77
N ASP A 106 -16.24 4.95 -10.81
CA ASP A 106 -16.29 3.66 -11.52
C ASP A 106 -14.96 3.41 -12.24
N LEU A 107 -14.40 4.44 -12.90
CA LEU A 107 -13.08 4.36 -13.53
C LEU A 107 -11.95 4.18 -12.49
N GLY A 108 -12.09 4.79 -11.31
CA GLY A 108 -11.18 4.61 -10.19
C GLY A 108 -11.21 3.18 -9.66
N TYR A 109 -12.38 2.58 -9.50
CA TYR A 109 -12.50 1.18 -9.08
C TYR A 109 -11.97 0.21 -10.15
N PHE A 110 -12.27 0.46 -11.44
CA PHE A 110 -11.70 -0.32 -12.53
C PHE A 110 -10.17 -0.22 -12.59
N SER A 111 -9.62 0.98 -12.39
CA SER A 111 -8.19 1.23 -12.27
C SER A 111 -7.59 0.48 -11.06
N GLY A 112 -8.29 0.48 -9.93
CA GLY A 112 -7.96 -0.30 -8.74
C GLY A 112 -7.95 -1.81 -9.01
N LEU A 113 -8.94 -2.35 -9.71
CA LEU A 113 -8.99 -3.77 -10.09
C LEU A 113 -7.71 -4.19 -10.81
N ILE A 114 -7.21 -3.36 -11.73
CA ILE A 114 -5.95 -3.58 -12.44
C ILE A 114 -4.78 -3.53 -11.43
N THR A 115 -4.54 -2.38 -10.80
CA THR A 115 -3.35 -2.14 -9.96
C THR A 115 -3.28 -3.07 -8.75
N TRP A 116 -4.40 -3.33 -8.06
CA TRP A 116 -4.43 -4.20 -6.89
C TRP A 116 -4.13 -5.67 -7.26
N THR A 117 -4.40 -6.10 -8.50
CA THR A 117 -4.04 -7.45 -8.95
C THR A 117 -2.53 -7.61 -9.06
N PHE A 118 -1.86 -6.66 -9.73
CA PHE A 118 -0.40 -6.63 -9.80
C PHE A 118 0.22 -6.52 -8.40
N SER A 119 -0.31 -5.63 -7.57
CA SER A 119 0.12 -5.43 -6.19
C SER A 119 -0.02 -6.69 -5.32
N THR A 120 -1.10 -7.45 -5.51
CA THR A 120 -1.30 -8.72 -4.80
C THR A 120 -0.26 -9.75 -5.23
N SER A 121 0.01 -9.84 -6.54
CA SER A 121 1.04 -10.75 -7.07
C SER A 121 2.43 -10.42 -6.53
N VAL A 122 2.77 -9.13 -6.42
CA VAL A 122 4.03 -8.71 -5.82
C VAL A 122 4.05 -9.06 -4.34
N GLN A 123 3.08 -8.62 -3.52
CA GLN A 123 3.07 -8.89 -2.07
C GLN A 123 3.12 -10.38 -1.71
N GLN A 124 2.55 -11.25 -2.54
CA GLN A 124 2.53 -12.70 -2.33
C GLN A 124 3.67 -13.43 -3.06
N ALA A 125 4.57 -12.70 -3.73
CA ALA A 125 5.59 -13.27 -4.57
C ALA A 125 6.57 -14.14 -3.76
N ARG A 126 6.84 -15.32 -4.30
CA ARG A 126 7.97 -16.17 -3.95
C ARG A 126 8.98 -16.14 -5.10
N PRO A 127 10.22 -16.64 -4.89
CA PRO A 127 11.18 -16.75 -5.99
C PRO A 127 10.57 -17.44 -7.21
N GLY A 128 10.60 -16.75 -8.36
CA GLY A 128 10.05 -17.25 -9.63
C GLY A 128 8.57 -16.93 -9.88
N THR A 129 7.79 -16.44 -8.90
CA THR A 129 6.38 -16.08 -9.10
C THR A 129 6.20 -15.02 -10.18
N LEU A 130 6.89 -13.89 -10.06
CA LEU A 130 6.76 -12.78 -11.03
C LEU A 130 7.33 -13.15 -12.40
N LEU A 131 8.45 -13.88 -12.42
CA LEU A 131 9.03 -14.41 -13.66
C LEU A 131 8.04 -15.31 -14.41
N ASN A 132 7.35 -16.22 -13.72
CA ASN A 132 6.33 -17.09 -14.33
C ASN A 132 5.14 -16.29 -14.88
N ILE A 133 4.69 -15.27 -14.15
CA ILE A 133 3.64 -14.36 -14.64
C ILE A 133 4.12 -13.67 -15.94
N CYS A 134 5.35 -13.19 -15.96
CA CYS A 134 5.95 -12.55 -17.13
C CYS A 134 6.13 -13.51 -18.32
N ASN A 135 6.52 -14.76 -18.07
CA ASN A 135 6.59 -15.78 -19.11
C ASN A 135 5.20 -16.05 -19.72
N ASN A 136 4.15 -16.04 -18.91
CA ASN A 136 2.78 -16.16 -19.40
C ASN A 136 2.38 -14.94 -20.26
N PHE A 137 2.77 -13.72 -19.89
CA PHE A 137 2.59 -12.52 -20.73
C PHE A 137 3.30 -12.61 -22.08
N ALA A 138 4.41 -13.34 -22.17
CA ALA A 138 5.11 -13.59 -23.44
C ALA A 138 4.41 -14.60 -24.35
N THR A 139 3.37 -15.29 -23.86
CA THR A 139 2.57 -16.28 -24.60
C THR A 139 1.10 -15.85 -24.65
N ASP A 140 0.22 -16.68 -25.21
CA ASP A 140 -1.23 -16.40 -25.26
C ASP A 140 -1.97 -16.88 -23.99
N ALA A 141 -1.25 -17.24 -22.93
CA ALA A 141 -1.81 -17.77 -21.69
C ALA A 141 -2.86 -16.85 -21.03
N TYR A 142 -2.73 -15.53 -21.23
CA TYR A 142 -3.69 -14.54 -20.73
C TYR A 142 -4.55 -13.89 -21.83
N GLY A 143 -4.39 -14.29 -23.09
CA GLY A 143 -5.04 -13.65 -24.23
C GLY A 143 -4.05 -13.27 -25.32
N VAL A 144 -4.57 -12.85 -26.48
CA VAL A 144 -3.77 -12.66 -27.70
C VAL A 144 -3.26 -11.23 -27.81
N THR A 145 -4.13 -10.24 -27.60
CA THR A 145 -3.72 -8.82 -27.65
C THR A 145 -3.19 -8.34 -26.29
N PRO A 146 -2.35 -7.28 -26.24
CA PRO A 146 -1.86 -6.74 -24.97
C PRO A 146 -2.98 -6.38 -23.99
N MET A 147 -4.08 -5.75 -24.45
CA MET A 147 -5.25 -5.47 -23.62
C MET A 147 -5.91 -6.75 -23.07
N GLN A 148 -6.10 -7.76 -23.93
CA GLN A 148 -6.65 -9.06 -23.49
C GLN A 148 -5.76 -9.71 -22.44
N LYS A 149 -4.44 -9.61 -22.57
CA LYS A 149 -3.49 -10.17 -21.58
C LYS A 149 -3.66 -9.53 -20.21
N ILE A 150 -3.98 -8.24 -20.09
CA ILE A 150 -4.27 -7.63 -18.79
C ILE A 150 -5.56 -8.21 -18.20
N GLY A 151 -6.64 -8.24 -18.99
CA GLY A 151 -7.93 -8.78 -18.54
C GLY A 151 -7.87 -10.27 -18.16
N GLY A 152 -7.21 -11.10 -18.97
CA GLY A 152 -7.02 -12.52 -18.69
C GLY A 152 -6.07 -12.78 -17.53
N TYR A 153 -5.03 -11.96 -17.32
CA TYR A 153 -4.19 -12.01 -16.13
C TYR A 153 -5.01 -11.75 -14.86
N ILE A 154 -5.86 -10.71 -14.86
CA ILE A 154 -6.75 -10.40 -13.73
C ILE A 154 -7.72 -11.56 -13.48
N ALA A 155 -8.34 -12.11 -14.52
CA ALA A 155 -9.24 -13.24 -14.41
C ALA A 155 -8.53 -14.49 -13.84
N ALA A 156 -7.28 -14.74 -14.23
CA ALA A 156 -6.47 -15.85 -13.75
C ALA A 156 -6.08 -15.69 -12.27
N ILE A 157 -5.47 -14.55 -11.89
CA ILE A 157 -4.98 -14.32 -10.52
C ILE A 157 -6.11 -14.28 -9.50
N ARG A 158 -7.26 -13.72 -9.87
CA ARG A 158 -8.41 -13.63 -8.97
C ARG A 158 -9.38 -14.82 -9.08
N ASN A 159 -9.00 -15.87 -9.80
CA ASN A 159 -9.76 -17.11 -9.94
C ASN A 159 -11.22 -16.90 -10.40
N LEU A 160 -11.44 -16.05 -11.42
CA LEU A 160 -12.78 -15.70 -11.90
C LEU A 160 -13.54 -16.90 -12.49
N GLY A 161 -12.84 -17.92 -13.00
CA GLY A 161 -13.47 -19.09 -13.61
C GLY A 161 -14.29 -18.71 -14.84
N ASN A 162 -15.59 -19.03 -14.85
CA ASN A 162 -16.57 -18.66 -15.90
C ASN A 162 -17.43 -17.44 -15.52
N SER A 163 -17.10 -16.74 -14.43
CA SER A 163 -17.85 -15.56 -13.95
C SER A 163 -17.42 -14.26 -14.65
N CYS A 164 -17.95 -13.13 -14.19
CA CYS A 164 -17.62 -11.77 -14.63
C CYS A 164 -17.39 -10.83 -13.42
N TRP A 165 -16.79 -9.66 -13.66
CA TRP A 165 -16.61 -8.62 -12.63
C TRP A 165 -17.70 -7.55 -12.69
N SER A 166 -18.26 -7.18 -11.54
CA SER A 166 -18.93 -5.89 -11.42
C SER A 166 -17.87 -4.85 -11.10
N ALA A 167 -17.65 -3.90 -12.02
CA ALA A 167 -16.69 -2.82 -11.88
C ALA A 167 -17.36 -1.48 -11.54
N SER A 168 -18.54 -1.50 -10.90
CA SER A 168 -19.19 -0.28 -10.42
C SER A 168 -18.66 0.14 -9.06
N TYR A 169 -18.59 1.45 -8.83
CA TYR A 169 -18.20 2.02 -7.55
C TYR A 169 -19.12 1.58 -6.42
N GLU A 170 -20.42 1.45 -6.70
CA GLU A 170 -21.39 0.93 -5.74
C GLU A 170 -21.04 -0.50 -5.28
N ALA A 171 -20.62 -1.38 -6.20
CA ALA A 171 -20.18 -2.72 -5.85
C ALA A 171 -18.94 -2.68 -4.92
N PHE A 172 -18.03 -1.74 -5.16
CA PHE A 172 -16.88 -1.52 -4.29
C PHE A 172 -17.29 -1.05 -2.89
N LEU A 173 -18.17 -0.05 -2.79
CA LEU A 173 -18.71 0.42 -1.51
C LEU A 173 -19.40 -0.71 -0.74
N ASN A 174 -20.21 -1.52 -1.43
CA ASN A 174 -20.92 -2.65 -0.84
C ASN A 174 -19.97 -3.68 -0.21
N ALA A 175 -18.74 -3.83 -0.70
CA ALA A 175 -17.74 -4.72 -0.09
C ALA A 175 -17.34 -4.30 1.34
N TYR A 176 -17.56 -3.03 1.71
CA TYR A 176 -17.25 -2.47 3.02
C TYR A 176 -18.49 -2.20 3.90
N ASN A 177 -19.69 -2.57 3.44
CA ASN A 177 -20.92 -2.37 4.21
C ASN A 177 -21.08 -3.36 5.39
N ALA A 178 -20.38 -4.49 5.37
CA ALA A 178 -20.42 -5.46 6.46
C ALA A 178 -19.80 -4.90 7.74
N THR A 179 -20.63 -4.65 8.77
CA THR A 179 -20.23 -3.99 10.03
C THR A 179 -19.21 -4.77 10.86
N ARG A 180 -19.09 -6.09 10.68
CA ARG A 180 -18.11 -6.96 11.34
C ARG A 180 -17.12 -7.55 10.33
N SER A 181 -16.44 -6.68 9.60
CA SER A 181 -15.44 -7.05 8.60
C SER A 181 -14.07 -6.48 8.98
N ASN A 182 -13.03 -7.33 8.95
CA ASN A 182 -11.64 -6.89 9.11
C ASN A 182 -11.26 -5.87 8.02
N SER A 183 -11.74 -6.05 6.79
CA SER A 183 -11.50 -5.10 5.69
C SER A 183 -12.13 -3.74 5.99
N ARG A 184 -13.32 -3.71 6.60
CA ARG A 184 -13.97 -2.46 7.01
C ARG A 184 -13.22 -1.77 8.15
N ALA A 185 -12.78 -2.52 9.15
CA ALA A 185 -11.98 -1.97 10.25
C ALA A 185 -10.64 -1.41 9.75
N TRP A 186 -9.95 -2.15 8.87
CA TRP A 186 -8.72 -1.71 8.23
C TRP A 186 -8.93 -0.42 7.43
N TYR A 187 -9.96 -0.36 6.59
CA TYR A 187 -10.24 0.82 5.78
C TYR A 187 -10.60 2.03 6.64
N TYR A 188 -11.28 1.83 7.78
CA TYR A 188 -11.52 2.90 8.75
C TYR A 188 -10.21 3.49 9.26
N GLN A 189 -9.24 2.66 9.66
CA GLN A 189 -7.92 3.14 10.08
C GLN A 189 -7.18 3.86 8.95
N THR A 190 -7.29 3.37 7.71
CA THR A 190 -6.76 4.08 6.54
C THR A 190 -7.37 5.48 6.41
N CYS A 191 -8.68 5.63 6.65
CA CYS A 191 -9.37 6.93 6.59
C CYS A 191 -9.08 7.85 7.80
N THR A 192 -8.83 7.30 8.98
CA THR A 192 -8.73 8.11 10.21
C THR A 192 -7.33 8.26 10.77
N GLU A 193 -6.36 7.52 10.24
CA GLU A 193 -4.99 7.44 10.76
C GLU A 193 -3.95 7.44 9.64
N TYR A 194 -3.99 6.44 8.74
CA TYR A 194 -2.79 6.07 7.98
C TYR A 194 -2.70 6.65 6.57
N GLY A 195 -3.82 6.90 5.89
CA GLY A 195 -3.81 7.38 4.50
C GLY A 195 -3.07 6.46 3.52
N TYR A 196 -3.02 5.15 3.79
CA TYR A 196 -2.36 4.13 2.96
C TYR A 196 -3.07 3.86 1.63
N TYR A 197 -3.16 4.89 0.79
CA TYR A 197 -3.82 4.86 -0.51
C TYR A 197 -2.82 4.46 -1.61
N GLN A 198 -3.16 3.40 -2.35
CA GLN A 198 -2.35 2.89 -3.45
C GLN A 198 -2.76 3.60 -4.74
N ILE A 199 -2.36 4.86 -4.85
CA ILE A 199 -2.72 5.73 -5.98
C ILE A 199 -1.85 5.47 -7.21
N ALA A 200 -2.38 5.76 -8.39
CA ALA A 200 -1.63 5.74 -9.64
C ALA A 200 -0.47 6.76 -9.60
N PRO A 201 0.77 6.37 -9.94
CA PRO A 201 1.89 7.31 -10.02
C PRO A 201 1.65 8.36 -11.11
N SER A 202 2.21 9.55 -10.97
CA SER A 202 2.00 10.63 -11.96
C SER A 202 2.68 10.38 -13.30
N SER A 203 3.77 9.59 -13.32
CA SER A 203 4.54 9.29 -14.53
C SER A 203 5.52 8.15 -14.32
N GLY A 204 5.99 7.54 -15.41
CA GLY A 204 7.22 6.74 -15.43
C GLY A 204 7.03 5.26 -15.08
N THR A 205 5.81 4.87 -14.70
CA THR A 205 5.48 3.47 -14.44
C THR A 205 4.64 2.88 -15.57
N VAL A 206 4.09 1.68 -15.37
CA VAL A 206 3.07 1.13 -16.28
C VAL A 206 1.65 1.53 -15.86
N PHE A 207 1.49 2.11 -14.66
CA PHE A 207 0.20 2.41 -14.05
C PHE A 207 -0.17 3.90 -14.12
N ASP A 208 0.71 4.74 -14.67
CA ASP A 208 0.56 6.20 -14.69
C ASP A 208 -0.65 6.71 -15.49
N GLN A 209 -1.10 5.94 -16.48
CA GLN A 209 -2.32 6.26 -17.23
C GLN A 209 -3.62 5.97 -16.46
N LEU A 210 -3.57 5.25 -15.33
CA LEU A 210 -4.73 4.88 -14.51
C LEU A 210 -5.13 5.98 -13.52
N LYS A 211 -5.15 7.23 -14.00
CA LYS A 211 -5.23 8.47 -13.21
C LYS A 211 -6.46 8.62 -12.31
N TRP A 212 -7.52 7.83 -12.53
CA TRP A 212 -8.73 7.85 -11.70
C TRP A 212 -8.55 7.15 -10.36
N LEU A 213 -7.49 6.36 -10.19
CA LEU A 213 -7.12 5.80 -8.91
C LEU A 213 -6.27 6.83 -8.14
N ASP A 214 -6.93 7.87 -7.65
CA ASP A 214 -6.34 9.02 -6.97
C ASP A 214 -6.81 9.15 -5.52
N VAL A 215 -6.30 10.15 -4.79
CA VAL A 215 -6.70 10.41 -3.40
C VAL A 215 -8.21 10.66 -3.31
N ALA A 216 -8.79 11.40 -4.26
CA ALA A 216 -10.21 11.71 -4.29
C ALA A 216 -11.08 10.44 -4.34
N PHE A 217 -10.69 9.43 -5.14
CA PHE A 217 -11.35 8.12 -5.17
C PHE A 217 -11.38 7.45 -3.78
N TYR A 218 -10.21 7.33 -3.12
CA TYR A 218 -10.12 6.66 -1.83
C TYR A 218 -10.83 7.45 -0.70
N VAL A 219 -10.75 8.77 -0.74
CA VAL A 219 -11.41 9.65 0.25
C VAL A 219 -12.92 9.63 0.08
N ASP A 220 -13.44 9.55 -1.15
CA ASP A 220 -14.90 9.43 -1.31
C ASP A 220 -15.41 8.14 -0.65
N VAL A 221 -14.65 7.03 -0.72
CA VAL A 221 -15.01 5.78 -0.02
C VAL A 221 -15.10 6.03 1.49
N CYS A 222 -14.17 6.80 2.06
CA CYS A 222 -14.21 7.18 3.47
C CYS A 222 -15.50 7.91 3.84
N LYS A 223 -15.93 8.84 2.99
CA LYS A 223 -17.16 9.62 3.17
C LYS A 223 -18.42 8.77 3.06
N GLN A 224 -18.46 7.88 2.06
CA GLN A 224 -19.65 7.05 1.79
C GLN A 224 -19.84 5.95 2.84
N ILE A 225 -18.76 5.32 3.32
CA ILE A 225 -18.84 4.15 4.20
C ILE A 225 -18.89 4.50 5.69
N PHE A 226 -18.28 5.63 6.10
CA PHE A 226 -18.09 5.95 7.51
C PHE A 226 -18.75 7.25 7.94
N ASP A 227 -18.32 8.40 7.41
CA ASP A 227 -18.84 9.72 7.82
C ASP A 227 -18.43 10.79 6.79
N GLN A 228 -19.36 11.69 6.43
CA GLN A 228 -19.11 12.76 5.45
C GLN A 228 -18.00 13.72 5.86
N ARG A 229 -17.61 13.77 7.14
CA ARG A 229 -16.49 14.57 7.63
C ARG A 229 -15.12 14.01 7.25
N PHE A 230 -15.02 12.77 6.78
CA PHE A 230 -13.76 12.16 6.37
C PHE A 230 -13.38 12.59 4.94
N ASP A 231 -13.34 13.91 4.72
CA ASP A 231 -12.87 14.51 3.47
C ASP A 231 -11.34 14.51 3.37
N GLU A 232 -10.79 15.03 2.26
CA GLU A 232 -9.34 15.01 2.01
C GLU A 232 -8.59 15.72 3.13
N LYS A 233 -9.11 16.86 3.59
CA LYS A 233 -8.51 17.62 4.67
C LYS A 233 -8.44 16.80 5.95
N PHE A 234 -9.52 16.12 6.32
CA PHE A 234 -9.53 15.25 7.49
C PHE A 234 -8.48 14.15 7.40
N VAL A 235 -8.36 13.50 6.23
CA VAL A 235 -7.36 12.43 6.01
C VAL A 235 -5.95 12.98 6.11
N TYR A 236 -5.65 14.13 5.50
CA TYR A 236 -4.36 14.80 5.62
C TYR A 236 -4.03 15.16 7.07
N ASP A 237 -4.95 15.79 7.80
CA ASP A 237 -4.79 16.11 9.23
C ASP A 237 -4.58 14.84 10.08
N ALA A 238 -5.21 13.73 9.69
CA ALA A 238 -5.05 12.44 10.36
C ALA A 238 -3.66 11.83 10.18
N VAL A 239 -3.18 11.82 8.94
CA VAL A 239 -1.83 11.36 8.59
C VAL A 239 -0.77 12.22 9.29
N ASP A 240 -0.92 13.54 9.26
CA ASP A 240 -0.02 14.47 9.94
C ASP A 240 0.04 14.21 11.45
N ARG A 241 -1.11 13.92 12.07
CA ARG A 241 -1.17 13.58 13.49
C ARG A 241 -0.42 12.28 13.78
N VAL A 242 -0.61 11.23 12.98
CA VAL A 242 0.09 9.94 13.17
C VAL A 242 1.59 10.13 12.99
N ASN A 243 2.03 10.82 11.94
CA ASN A 243 3.45 11.09 11.70
C ASN A 243 4.08 11.95 12.80
N LEU A 244 3.34 12.92 13.34
CA LEU A 244 3.80 13.74 14.47
C LEU A 244 4.00 12.91 15.75
N ILE A 245 3.13 11.92 15.99
CA ILE A 245 3.19 11.07 17.19
C ILE A 245 4.30 10.03 17.06
N PHE A 246 4.42 9.38 15.91
CA PHE A 246 5.31 8.23 15.71
C PHE A 246 6.63 8.55 14.99
N GLY A 247 6.81 9.77 14.50
CA GLY A 247 8.04 10.24 13.86
C GLY A 247 8.17 9.97 12.37
N GLY A 248 7.14 9.40 11.72
CA GLY A 248 7.14 9.10 10.28
C GLY A 248 8.37 8.29 9.86
N LEU A 249 9.14 8.79 8.90
CA LEU A 249 10.37 8.18 8.40
C LEU A 249 11.60 8.42 9.30
N LYS A 250 11.44 9.08 10.45
CA LYS A 250 12.48 9.27 11.47
C LYS A 250 11.94 8.92 12.86
N PRO A 251 11.48 7.67 13.07
CA PRO A 251 10.90 7.27 14.34
C PRO A 251 11.98 7.20 15.44
N ASP A 252 11.72 7.78 16.61
CA ASP A 252 12.62 7.63 17.78
C ASP A 252 12.26 6.34 18.53
N VAL A 253 12.83 5.24 18.07
CA VAL A 253 12.61 3.91 18.64
C VAL A 253 13.92 3.29 19.12
N ASN A 254 13.80 2.44 20.14
CA ASN A 254 14.89 1.61 20.64
C ASN A 254 14.46 0.15 20.55
N ASN A 255 15.45 -0.76 20.50
CA ASN A 255 15.21 -2.20 20.49
C ASN A 255 14.21 -2.62 19.39
N THR A 256 14.38 -2.04 18.20
CA THR A 256 13.53 -2.33 17.03
C THR A 256 14.37 -2.96 15.93
N ILE A 257 13.91 -4.08 15.39
CA ILE A 257 14.50 -4.67 14.19
C ILE A 257 13.55 -4.36 13.04
N ASN A 258 14.04 -3.69 12.01
CA ASN A 258 13.26 -3.29 10.86
C ASN A 258 13.69 -4.13 9.65
N ILE A 259 12.79 -4.90 9.05
CA ILE A 259 13.12 -5.81 7.94
C ILE A 259 12.17 -5.51 6.78
N HIS A 260 12.74 -5.28 5.61
CA HIS A 260 12.02 -4.97 4.38
C HIS A 260 12.35 -5.96 3.29
N GLY A 261 11.33 -6.34 2.51
CA GLY A 261 11.54 -7.01 1.23
C GLY A 261 11.87 -5.98 0.15
N MET A 262 12.92 -6.21 -0.65
CA MET A 262 13.28 -5.28 -1.74
C MET A 262 12.13 -5.12 -2.75
N ILE A 263 11.36 -6.17 -3.01
CA ILE A 263 10.22 -6.08 -3.94
C ILE A 263 8.90 -5.81 -3.22
N ASP A 264 8.88 -5.66 -1.89
CA ASP A 264 7.66 -5.37 -1.14
C ASP A 264 7.21 -3.92 -1.40
N PRO A 265 6.02 -3.69 -1.98
CA PRO A 265 5.50 -2.35 -2.23
C PRO A 265 5.34 -1.49 -0.97
N TRP A 266 5.10 -2.11 0.19
CA TRP A 266 4.98 -1.40 1.47
C TRP A 266 6.30 -0.83 1.97
N ARG A 267 7.43 -1.29 1.42
CA ARG A 267 8.76 -0.76 1.74
C ARG A 267 8.85 0.74 1.51
N ALA A 268 8.11 1.28 0.53
CA ALA A 268 8.09 2.71 0.24
C ALA A 268 7.64 3.58 1.43
N LEU A 269 6.89 3.02 2.38
CA LEU A 269 6.42 3.72 3.58
C LEU A 269 7.33 3.52 4.81
N GLY A 270 8.44 2.78 4.66
CA GLY A 270 9.38 2.50 5.74
C GLY A 270 10.76 3.09 5.52
N VAL A 271 11.58 3.04 6.56
CA VAL A 271 13.02 3.32 6.47
C VAL A 271 13.70 2.03 6.04
N TYR A 272 14.19 1.93 4.80
CA TYR A 272 14.71 0.67 4.25
C TYR A 272 16.18 0.75 3.82
N ASP A 273 16.77 1.94 3.89
CA ASP A 273 18.08 2.28 3.38
C ASP A 273 19.10 2.62 4.48
N GLU A 274 18.64 2.79 5.72
CA GLU A 274 19.47 3.08 6.88
C GLU A 274 18.92 2.46 8.18
N ASP A 275 19.81 2.25 9.15
CA ASP A 275 19.44 1.83 10.50
C ASP A 275 18.63 2.95 11.18
N LEU A 276 17.57 2.58 11.93
CA LEU A 276 16.74 3.56 12.63
C LEU A 276 17.51 4.29 13.73
N LYS A 277 18.39 3.56 14.42
CA LYS A 277 19.26 4.04 15.51
C LYS A 277 20.33 3.00 15.83
N GLU A 278 21.36 3.38 16.57
CA GLU A 278 22.28 2.41 17.18
C GLU A 278 21.50 1.35 17.98
N GLY A 279 21.75 0.07 17.69
CA GLY A 279 21.04 -1.05 18.32
C GLY A 279 19.64 -1.34 17.75
N SER A 280 19.16 -0.56 16.77
CA SER A 280 17.90 -0.78 16.06
C SER A 280 18.12 -0.86 14.53
N PRO A 281 18.62 -2.01 14.03
CA PRO A 281 19.08 -2.12 12.66
C PRO A 281 17.94 -2.29 11.64
N THR A 282 18.24 -1.91 10.40
CA THR A 282 17.38 -2.12 9.23
C THR A 282 18.02 -3.14 8.27
N TYR A 283 17.23 -4.10 7.81
CA TYR A 283 17.65 -5.09 6.80
C TYR A 283 16.74 -5.02 5.58
N THR A 284 17.31 -4.75 4.40
CA THR A 284 16.60 -4.88 3.13
C THR A 284 17.05 -6.11 2.38
N ILE A 285 16.11 -7.02 2.13
CA ILE A 285 16.40 -8.35 1.58
C ILE A 285 16.07 -8.37 0.07
N PRO A 286 17.08 -8.55 -0.81
CA PRO A 286 16.86 -8.63 -2.25
C PRO A 286 15.86 -9.74 -2.61
N ARG A 287 14.95 -9.43 -3.55
CA ARG A 287 13.95 -10.35 -4.09
C ARG A 287 12.93 -10.91 -3.08
N ALA A 288 12.99 -10.47 -1.82
CA ALA A 288 11.99 -10.82 -0.81
C ALA A 288 10.78 -9.90 -0.95
N SER A 289 9.60 -10.47 -0.74
CA SER A 289 8.32 -9.76 -0.74
C SER A 289 7.82 -9.51 0.69
N HIS A 290 6.54 -9.17 0.82
CA HIS A 290 5.90 -8.70 2.03
C HIS A 290 6.02 -9.70 3.19
N CYS A 291 6.63 -9.24 4.28
CA CYS A 291 6.87 -10.02 5.51
C CYS A 291 7.47 -11.42 5.26
N PHE A 292 8.27 -11.59 4.20
CA PHE A 292 8.84 -12.89 3.85
C PHE A 292 9.79 -13.43 4.93
N ASP A 293 10.33 -12.55 5.77
CA ASP A 293 11.17 -12.87 6.93
C ASP A 293 10.39 -13.53 8.08
N MET A 294 9.08 -13.30 8.17
CA MET A 294 8.21 -13.82 9.23
C MET A 294 7.77 -15.28 9.00
N GLN A 295 8.09 -15.86 7.84
CA GLN A 295 7.83 -17.27 7.57
C GLN A 295 8.84 -18.18 8.30
N GLY A 296 8.48 -19.45 8.48
CA GLY A 296 9.42 -20.44 9.01
C GLY A 296 10.62 -20.66 8.08
N TRP A 297 11.79 -21.00 8.64
CA TRP A 297 13.01 -21.19 7.85
C TRP A 297 12.83 -22.23 6.76
N LEU A 298 13.16 -21.86 5.52
CA LEU A 298 13.10 -22.73 4.36
C LEU A 298 14.50 -23.09 3.89
N SER A 299 14.68 -24.31 3.37
CA SER A 299 15.93 -24.69 2.70
C SER A 299 16.21 -23.87 1.42
N THR A 300 15.19 -23.19 0.91
CA THR A 300 15.25 -22.31 -0.27
C THR A 300 15.51 -20.85 0.09
N ASP A 301 15.62 -20.50 1.38
CA ASP A 301 15.90 -19.12 1.77
C ASP A 301 17.27 -18.66 1.26
N THR A 302 17.35 -17.40 0.82
CA THR A 302 18.62 -16.81 0.41
C THR A 302 19.53 -16.66 1.63
N ILE A 303 20.86 -16.67 1.40
CA ILE A 303 21.84 -16.42 2.46
C ILE A 303 21.53 -15.11 3.21
N ARG A 304 21.09 -14.07 2.49
CA ARG A 304 20.71 -12.78 3.08
C ARG A 304 19.48 -12.90 3.99
N MET A 305 18.45 -13.64 3.58
CA MET A 305 17.27 -13.88 4.41
C MET A 305 17.64 -14.64 5.69
N THR A 306 18.38 -15.74 5.56
CA THR A 306 18.86 -16.53 6.70
C THR A 306 19.69 -15.67 7.67
N HIS A 307 20.58 -14.82 7.15
CA HIS A 307 21.36 -13.91 7.98
C HIS A 307 20.49 -12.90 8.73
N ALA A 308 19.49 -12.31 8.09
CA ALA A 308 18.58 -11.35 8.72
C ALA A 308 17.75 -12.01 9.83
N GLN A 309 17.16 -13.18 9.58
CA GLN A 309 16.40 -13.93 10.59
C GLN A 309 17.29 -14.34 11.79
N GLN A 310 18.52 -14.80 11.53
CA GLN A 310 19.46 -15.12 12.60
C GLN A 310 19.90 -13.87 13.38
N ALA A 311 20.12 -12.74 12.71
CA ALA A 311 20.47 -11.49 13.37
C ALA A 311 19.32 -11.00 14.27
N ALA A 312 18.09 -11.04 13.76
CA ALA A 312 16.89 -10.73 14.53
C ALA A 312 16.77 -11.62 15.78
N ARG A 313 16.92 -12.95 15.62
CA ARG A 313 16.91 -13.89 16.75
C ARG A 313 17.96 -13.56 17.80
N ARG A 314 19.19 -13.23 17.39
CA ARG A 314 20.28 -12.86 18.31
C ARG A 314 20.01 -11.53 19.02
N LEU A 315 19.45 -10.55 18.33
CA LEU A 315 19.07 -9.26 18.90
C LEU A 315 17.98 -9.42 19.97
N VAL A 316 16.90 -10.13 19.64
CA VAL A 316 15.82 -10.43 20.59
C VAL A 316 16.38 -11.19 21.80
N SER A 317 17.23 -12.19 21.60
CA SER A 317 17.85 -12.92 22.70
C SER A 317 18.71 -12.02 23.59
N ARG A 318 19.42 -11.02 23.02
CA ARG A 318 20.18 -10.05 23.82
C ARG A 318 19.27 -9.15 24.63
N TRP A 319 18.16 -8.69 24.06
CA TRP A 319 17.20 -7.85 24.78
C TRP A 319 16.51 -8.59 25.93
N LEU A 320 16.26 -9.89 25.78
CA LEU A 320 15.66 -10.73 26.84
C LEU A 320 16.64 -11.08 27.97
N SER A 321 17.95 -11.02 27.71
CA SER A 321 19.00 -11.31 28.70
C SER A 321 19.54 -10.05 29.39
N ALA A 322 19.09 -8.86 29.00
CA ALA A 322 19.48 -7.57 29.58
C ALA A 322 18.52 -7.20 30.73
#